data_AF-A0A0C2BN85-F1
#
_entry.id   AF-A0A0C2BN85-F1
#
_cell.length_a   1.000
_cell.length_b   1.000
_cell.length_c   1.000
_cell.angle_alpha   90.00
_cell.angle_beta   90.00
_cell.angle_gamma   90.00
#
_symmetry.space_group_name_H-M   'P 1'
#
loop_
_entity.id
_entity.type
_entity.pdbx_description
1 polymer ?
#
loop_
_entity_poly.entity_id
_entity_poly.type
_entity_poly.pdbx_seq_one_letter_code
_entity_poly.pdbx_strand_id
1 'polypeptide(L)' 'MFGPLAAQMKMVESADQLLSVELLSGRVKNAQEVLDHPLTNDWQRKNQPVVVAGDFNTPSHLDWIEATR' A
#
# COMPACT_ATOMS: atom_id res chain seq x y z
N MET A 1 6.49 2.31 -13.45
CA MET A 1 5.50 3.24 -14.03
C MET A 1 4.45 3.47 -12.97
N PHE A 2 4.33 4.69 -12.46
CA PHE A 2 3.43 5.07 -11.36
C PHE A 2 2.53 6.21 -11.84
N GLY A 3 1.37 6.40 -11.21
CA GLY A 3 0.42 7.45 -11.56
C GLY A 3 -0.76 6.98 -12.43
N PRO A 4 -1.56 7.90 -13.00
CA PRO A 4 -2.82 7.58 -13.68
C PRO A 4 -2.64 6.70 -14.91
N LEU A 5 -1.47 6.80 -15.52
CA LEU A 5 -1.06 5.98 -16.65
C LEU A 5 -0.86 4.51 -16.27
N ALA A 6 -0.43 4.22 -15.04
CA ALA A 6 -0.28 2.86 -14.53
C ALA A 6 -1.63 2.19 -14.20
N ALA A 7 -2.63 2.98 -13.82
CA ALA A 7 -4.00 2.50 -13.63
C ALA A 7 -4.73 2.33 -14.97
N GLN A 8 -4.60 3.29 -15.90
CA GLN A 8 -5.12 3.15 -17.27
C GLN A 8 -4.52 1.97 -18.02
N MET A 9 -3.21 1.70 -17.87
CA MET A 9 -2.56 0.55 -18.49
C MET A 9 -2.92 -0.79 -17.83
N LYS A 10 -3.54 -0.79 -16.63
CA LYS A 10 -3.85 -2.01 -15.88
C LYS A 10 -5.29 -2.52 -16.02
N MET A 11 -6.15 -1.87 -16.82
CA MET A 11 -7.55 -2.29 -17.07
C MET A 11 -8.27 -2.73 -15.78
N VAL A 12 -8.10 -1.95 -14.71
CA VAL A 12 -8.74 -2.24 -13.42
C VAL A 12 -10.14 -1.63 -13.45
N GLU A 13 -11.16 -2.44 -13.17
CA GLU A 13 -12.58 -2.10 -13.24
C GLU A 13 -13.29 -2.21 -11.88
N SER A 14 -12.60 -2.70 -10.83
CA SER A 14 -13.21 -2.85 -9.50
C SER A 14 -12.25 -2.66 -8.32
N ALA A 15 -12.81 -2.38 -7.15
CA ALA A 15 -12.07 -2.27 -5.89
C ALA A 15 -11.36 -3.58 -5.50
N ASP A 16 -11.97 -4.74 -5.79
CA ASP A 16 -11.37 -6.04 -5.50
C ASP A 16 -10.10 -6.29 -6.35
N GLN A 17 -10.11 -5.84 -7.60
CA GLN A 17 -8.93 -5.90 -8.46
C GLN A 17 -7.82 -4.95 -7.97
N LEU A 18 -8.18 -3.75 -7.48
CA LEU A 18 -7.21 -2.85 -6.84
C LEU A 18 -6.57 -3.51 -5.61
N LEU A 19 -7.37 -4.11 -4.72
CA LEU A 19 -6.87 -4.80 -3.53
C LEU A 19 -5.98 -5.99 -3.89
N SER A 20 -6.36 -6.76 -4.90
CA SER A 20 -5.56 -7.88 -5.42
C SER A 20 -4.20 -7.40 -5.95
N VAL A 21 -4.17 -6.26 -6.66
CA VAL A 21 -2.91 -5.64 -7.11
C VAL A 21 -2.07 -5.16 -5.94
N GLU A 22 -2.65 -4.58 -4.89
CA GLU A 22 -1.91 -4.20 -3.68
C GLU A 22 -1.25 -5.41 -3.01
N LEU A 23 -1.99 -6.50 -2.86
CA LEU A 23 -1.47 -7.76 -2.29
C LEU A 23 -0.31 -8.33 -3.13
N LEU A 24 -0.39 -8.23 -4.46
CA LEU A 24 0.64 -8.72 -5.38
C LEU A 24 1.81 -7.74 -5.58
N SER A 25 1.65 -6.46 -5.24
CA SER A 25 2.66 -5.42 -5.47
C SER A 25 3.91 -5.56 -4.59
N GLY A 26 3.82 -6.37 -3.53
CA GLY A 26 4.84 -6.46 -2.49
C GLY A 26 4.77 -5.36 -1.42
N ARG A 27 3.99 -4.28 -1.63
CA ARG A 27 3.86 -3.19 -0.64
C ARG A 27 3.26 -3.65 0.68
N VAL A 28 2.23 -4.49 0.64
CA VAL A 28 1.61 -5.08 1.85
C VAL A 28 2.63 -5.93 2.62
N LYS A 29 3.42 -6.74 1.90
CA LYS A 29 4.50 -7.53 2.49
C LYS A 29 5.56 -6.63 3.13
N ASN A 30 6.01 -5.56 2.45
CA ASN A 30 6.98 -4.62 2.99
C ASN A 30 6.46 -3.92 4.26
N ALA A 31 5.18 -3.52 4.27
CA ALA A 31 4.56 -2.95 5.47
C ALA A 31 4.54 -3.96 6.62
N GLN A 32 4.20 -5.22 6.34
CA GLN A 32 4.24 -6.30 7.33
C GLN A 32 5.66 -6.53 7.87
N GLU A 33 6.68 -6.52 7.03
CA GLU A 33 8.09 -6.65 7.45
C GLU A 33 8.54 -5.52 8.40
N VAL A 34 8.06 -4.29 8.18
CA VAL A 34 8.31 -3.17 9.11
C VAL A 34 7.62 -3.39 10.45
N LEU A 35 6.39 -3.91 10.45
CA LEU A 35 5.63 -4.21 11.66
C LEU A 35 6.24 -5.37 12.45
N ASP A 36 6.72 -6.40 11.74
CA ASP A 36 7.33 -7.61 12.33
C ASP A 36 8.80 -7.39 12.73
N HIS A 37 9.37 -6.23 12.43
CA HIS A 37 10.76 -5.92 12.76
C HIS A 37 10.97 -6.00 14.29
N PRO A 38 12.08 -6.62 14.78
CA PRO A 38 12.30 -6.81 16.22
C PRO A 38 12.23 -5.53 17.06
N LEU A 39 12.68 -4.39 16.53
CA LEU A 39 12.59 -3.09 17.20
C LEU A 39 11.14 -2.58 17.29
N THR A 40 10.37 -2.71 16.21
CA THR A 40 8.95 -2.31 16.20
C THR A 40 8.17 -3.12 17.22
N ASN A 41 8.39 -4.44 17.25
CA ASN A 41 7.82 -5.33 18.25
C ASN A 41 8.21 -4.95 19.68
N ASP A 42 9.46 -4.54 19.91
CA ASP A 42 9.92 -4.12 21.23
C ASP A 42 9.26 -2.83 21.71
N TRP A 43 9.11 -1.84 20.83
CA TRP A 43 8.42 -0.58 21.13
C TRP A 43 6.93 -0.82 21.42
N GLN A 44 6.27 -1.67 20.65
CA GLN A 44 4.87 -2.05 20.89
C GLN A 44 4.70 -2.73 22.25
N ARG A 45 5.58 -3.68 22.63
CA ARG A 45 5.55 -4.33 23.95
C ARG A 45 5.73 -3.34 25.11
N LYS A 46 6.46 -2.25 24.88
CA LYS A 46 6.67 -1.17 25.86
C LYS A 46 5.54 -0.13 25.85
N ASN A 47 4.49 -0.35 25.07
CA ASN A 47 3.38 0.57 24.88
C ASN A 47 3.85 1.96 24.40
N GLN A 48 4.96 2.01 23.67
CA GLN A 48 5.52 3.23 23.11
C GLN A 48 4.83 3.51 21.76
N PRO A 49 4.30 4.73 21.53
CA PRO A 49 3.70 5.06 20.25
C PRO A 49 4.76 5.01 19.13
N VAL A 50 4.44 4.31 18.05
CA VAL A 50 5.29 4.21 16.86
C VAL A 50 4.61 4.92 15.70
N VAL A 51 5.31 5.85 15.06
CA VAL A 51 4.86 6.51 13.83
C VAL A 51 5.67 5.96 12.67
N VAL A 52 4.99 5.31 11.73
CA VAL A 52 5.59 4.83 10.48
C VAL A 52 5.26 5.83 9.39
N ALA A 53 6.28 6.40 8.75
CA ALA A 53 6.13 7.42 7.73
C ALA A 53 7.10 7.18 6.57
N GLY A 54 6.76 7.71 5.40
CA GLY A 54 7.55 7.57 4.18
C GLY A 54 6.66 7.51 2.94
N ASP A 55 7.28 7.28 1.79
CA ASP A 55 6.56 7.02 0.54
C ASP A 55 6.25 5.52 0.42
N PHE A 56 5.00 5.17 0.72
CA PHE A 56 4.51 3.79 0.59
C PHE A 56 4.28 3.37 -0.87
N ASN A 57 4.42 4.28 -1.84
CA ASN A 57 4.18 4.04 -3.26
C ASN A 57 2.78 3.45 -3.56
N THR A 58 1.80 3.74 -2.70
CA THR A 58 0.39 3.43 -2.92
C THR A 58 -0.14 4.32 -4.04
N PRO A 59 -0.87 3.78 -5.04
CA PRO A 59 -1.49 4.59 -6.08
C PRO A 59 -2.44 5.63 -5.48
N SER A 60 -2.48 6.80 -6.10
CA SER A 60 -3.38 7.88 -5.71
C SER A 60 -4.80 7.62 -6.22
N HIS A 61 -5.79 8.21 -5.57
CA HIS A 61 -7.17 8.30 -6.11
C HIS A 61 -7.23 9.13 -7.39
N LEU A 62 -6.22 9.96 -7.67
CA LEU A 62 -6.04 10.62 -8.97
C LEU A 62 -5.62 9.64 -10.07
N ASP A 63 -5.17 8.44 -9.69
CA ASP A 63 -4.91 7.35 -10.62
C ASP A 63 -6.19 6.58 -10.97
N TRP A 64 -7.28 6.80 -10.24
CA TRP A 64 -8.55 6.10 -10.48
C TRP A 64 -9.26 6.74 -11.68
N ILE A 65 -9.61 5.92 -12.67
CA ILE A 65 -10.48 6.33 -13.77
C ILE A 65 -11.93 6.40 -13.26
N GLU A 66 -12.85 7.05 -13.99
CA GLU A 66 -14.27 7.13 -13.59
C GLU A 66 -14.88 5.76 -13.23
N ALA A 67 -14.41 4.68 -13.86
CA ALA A 67 -14.85 3.31 -13.60
C ALA A 67 -14.39 2.73 -12.25
N THR A 68 -13.36 3.30 -11.61
CA THR A 68 -12.81 2.84 -10.32
C THR A 68 -12.93 3.89 -9.22
N ARG A 69 -13.79 4.90 -9.40
CA ARG A 69 -14.10 5.90 -8.37
C ARG A 69 -15.06 5.35 -7.32
#